data_AF-A0A830DD73-F1
#
_entry.id   AF-A0A830DD73-F1
#
_cell.length_a   1.000
_cell.length_b   1.000
_cell.length_c   1.000
_cell.angle_alpha   90.00
_cell.angle_beta   90.00
_cell.angle_gamma   90.00
#
_symmetry.space_group_name_H-M   'P 1'
#
loop_
_entity.id
_entity.type
_entity.pdbx_description
1 polymer ?
#
loop_
_entity_poly.entity_id
_entity_poly.type
_entity_poly.pdbx_seq_one_letter_code
_entity_poly.pdbx_strand_id
1 'polypeptide(L)'
;MCAAFALSLPTCPSCGPHPVPYPLSTGPTCGDPLYKIRCDNDTLLFDSSNNTYRINSTSPSNQRLVIALPPIDASTCVAADFPTNGPPAQQLRSLQHHQ
;
A
#
# COMPACT_ATOMS: atom_id res chain seq x y z
N MET A 1 -7.36 -30.87 -12.53
CA MET A 1 -7.50 -30.47 -11.12
C MET A 1 -6.19 -29.87 -10.65
N CYS A 2 -6.05 -28.54 -10.65
CA CYS A 2 -4.88 -27.92 -10.04
C CYS A 2 -5.04 -28.05 -8.52
N ALA A 3 -4.30 -28.99 -7.92
CA ALA A 3 -4.06 -28.97 -6.49
C ALA A 3 -3.18 -27.74 -6.21
N ALA A 4 -3.80 -26.62 -5.87
CA ALA A 4 -3.07 -25.56 -5.20
C ALA A 4 -2.66 -26.13 -3.85
N PHE A 5 -1.41 -26.59 -3.75
CA PHE A 5 -0.77 -26.78 -2.46
C PHE A 5 -0.83 -25.40 -1.78
N ALA A 6 -1.71 -25.26 -0.79
CA ALA A 6 -1.71 -24.11 0.10
C ALA A 6 -0.43 -24.22 0.95
N LEU A 7 0.71 -23.87 0.36
CA LEU A 7 1.94 -23.64 1.08
C LEU A 7 1.69 -22.38 1.90
N SER A 8 1.28 -22.57 3.16
CA SER A 8 1.33 -21.50 4.14
C SER A 8 2.80 -21.21 4.36
N LEU A 9 3.30 -20.19 3.66
CA LEU A 9 4.64 -19.69 3.89
C LEU A 9 4.72 -19.14 5.32
N PRO A 10 5.86 -19.33 5.99
CA PRO A 10 6.06 -18.79 7.33
C PRO A 10 5.90 -17.28 7.34
N THR A 11 5.54 -16.70 8.49
CA THR A 11 5.54 -15.24 8.67
C THR A 11 6.91 -14.66 8.39
N CYS A 12 6.96 -13.51 7.74
CA CYS A 12 8.23 -12.83 7.50
C CYS A 12 8.85 -12.30 8.79
N PRO A 13 10.19 -12.17 8.83
CA PRO A 13 10.86 -11.49 9.93
C PRO A 13 10.40 -10.02 9.99
N SER A 14 10.43 -9.45 11.19
CA SER A 14 10.15 -8.03 11.41
C SER A 14 11.10 -7.14 10.61
N CYS A 15 10.59 -6.02 10.12
CA CYS A 15 11.39 -4.97 9.50
C CYS A 15 11.70 -3.89 10.54
N GLY A 16 12.86 -4.02 11.19
CA GLY A 16 13.19 -3.25 12.39
C GLY A 16 12.12 -3.42 13.47
N PRO A 17 11.50 -2.33 13.96
CA PRO A 17 10.46 -2.40 14.98
C PRO A 17 9.07 -2.81 14.44
N HIS A 18 8.91 -2.93 13.13
CA HIS A 18 7.61 -3.18 12.51
C HIS A 18 7.38 -4.68 12.26
N PRO A 19 6.39 -5.30 12.92
CA PRO A 19 6.05 -6.69 12.64
C PRO A 19 5.43 -6.83 11.25
N VAL A 20 5.76 -7.94 10.58
CA VAL A 20 5.25 -8.29 9.24
C VAL A 20 4.32 -9.50 9.35
N PRO A 21 3.03 -9.30 9.68
CA PRO A 21 2.10 -10.41 9.81
C PRO A 21 1.68 -10.97 8.45
N TYR A 22 1.32 -12.26 8.43
CA TYR A 22 0.65 -12.87 7.29
C TYR A 22 -0.65 -12.10 6.94
N PRO A 23 -0.96 -11.84 5.65
CA PRO A 23 -0.32 -12.37 4.44
C PRO A 23 0.88 -11.57 3.89
N LEU A 24 1.34 -10.52 4.56
CA LEU A 24 2.37 -9.63 4.01
C LEU A 24 3.70 -10.37 3.79
N SER A 25 4.33 -10.13 2.63
CA SER A 25 5.59 -10.75 2.23
C SER A 25 6.68 -9.70 2.00
N THR A 26 7.83 -9.85 2.67
CA THR A 26 9.05 -9.06 2.44
C THR A 26 10.14 -9.83 1.70
N GLY A 27 9.90 -11.11 1.37
CA GLY A 27 10.89 -11.98 0.74
C GLY A 27 10.26 -13.23 0.11
N PRO A 28 11.00 -13.94 -0.76
CA PRO A 28 10.45 -15.03 -1.58
C PRO A 28 10.04 -16.29 -0.80
N THR A 29 10.44 -16.40 0.47
CA THR A 29 10.27 -17.60 1.30
C THR A 29 9.34 -17.40 2.49
N CYS A 30 8.74 -16.22 2.64
CA CYS A 30 7.84 -15.88 3.74
C CYS A 30 6.64 -15.05 3.27
N GLY A 31 5.52 -15.14 3.98
CA GLY A 31 4.26 -14.47 3.61
C GLY A 31 3.66 -14.96 2.28
N ASP A 32 2.66 -14.26 1.77
CA ASP A 32 2.08 -14.54 0.46
C ASP A 32 2.73 -13.64 -0.61
N PRO A 33 3.34 -14.21 -1.68
CA PRO A 33 3.95 -13.43 -2.76
C PRO A 33 3.01 -12.43 -3.44
N LEU A 34 1.68 -12.62 -3.36
CA LEU A 34 0.69 -11.67 -3.89
C LEU A 34 0.57 -10.40 -3.04
N TYR A 35 0.96 -10.43 -1.77
CA TYR A 35 0.89 -9.31 -0.82
C TYR A 35 2.29 -8.78 -0.50
N LYS A 36 3.07 -8.52 -1.56
CA LYS A 36 4.47 -8.09 -1.45
C LYS A 36 4.58 -6.65 -0.95
N ILE A 37 5.44 -6.45 0.06
CA ILE A 37 5.91 -5.16 0.54
C ILE A 37 7.44 -5.21 0.64
N ARG A 38 8.10 -4.05 0.66
CA ARG A 38 9.55 -3.96 0.75
C ARG A 38 9.97 -3.50 2.14
N CYS A 39 11.03 -4.08 2.67
CA CYS A 39 11.72 -3.58 3.86
C CYS A 39 13.00 -2.88 3.39
N ASP A 40 13.14 -1.60 3.68
CA ASP A 40 14.34 -0.80 3.39
C ASP A 40 14.77 -0.06 4.66
N ASN A 41 15.96 -0.36 5.18
CA ASN A 41 16.52 0.30 6.37
C ASN A 41 15.49 0.46 7.52
N ASP A 42 14.92 -0.66 7.97
CA ASP A 42 13.90 -0.73 9.04
C ASP A 42 12.56 -0.02 8.73
N THR A 43 12.38 0.42 7.49
CA THR A 43 11.17 1.06 7.00
C THR A 43 10.40 0.13 6.06
N LEU A 44 9.13 -0.09 6.37
CA LEU A 44 8.23 -0.81 5.48
C LEU A 44 7.73 0.13 4.37
N LEU A 45 7.82 -0.35 3.13
CA LEU A 45 7.46 0.36 1.91
C LEU A 45 6.44 -0.48 1.12
N PHE A 46 5.41 0.20 0.61
CA PHE A 46 4.43 -0.34 -0.31
C PHE A 46 4.69 0.23 -1.70
N ASP A 47 5.10 -0.61 -2.63
CA ASP A 47 5.34 -0.21 -4.02
C ASP A 47 4.04 -0.40 -4.83
N SER A 48 3.50 0.71 -5.34
CA SER A 48 2.36 0.79 -6.26
C SER A 48 2.85 0.78 -7.72
N SER A 49 1.97 1.11 -8.68
CA SER A 49 2.32 1.14 -10.10
C SER A 49 3.40 2.16 -10.47
N ASN A 50 3.37 3.35 -9.84
CA ASN A 50 4.29 4.46 -10.14
C ASN A 50 4.82 5.16 -8.89
N ASN A 51 4.43 4.72 -7.70
CA ASN A 51 4.77 5.37 -6.44
C ASN A 51 5.16 4.36 -5.38
N THR A 52 5.98 4.81 -4.44
CA THR A 52 6.35 4.06 -3.24
C THR A 52 5.84 4.82 -2.02
N TYR A 53 5.06 4.15 -1.18
CA TYR A 53 4.53 4.72 0.05
C TYR A 53 5.17 4.08 1.26
N ARG A 54 5.52 4.91 2.24
CA ARG A 54 5.88 4.40 3.56
C ARG A 54 4.66 3.79 4.24
N ILE A 55 4.83 2.65 4.88
CA ILE A 55 3.82 2.03 5.71
C ILE A 55 3.95 2.58 7.13
N ASN A 56 2.86 3.15 7.67
CA ASN A 56 2.79 3.67 9.03
C ASN A 56 2.43 2.58 10.04
N SER A 57 1.50 1.69 9.68
CA SER A 57 1.05 0.63 10.60
C SER A 57 0.42 -0.54 9.86
N THR A 58 0.58 -1.74 10.43
CA THR A 58 -0.07 -2.98 10.02
C THR A 58 -0.99 -3.46 11.14
N SER A 59 -2.20 -3.92 10.81
CA SER A 59 -3.14 -4.51 11.74
C SER A 59 -3.57 -5.89 11.22
N PRO A 60 -3.01 -6.98 11.74
CA PRO A 60 -3.36 -8.34 11.30
C PRO A 60 -4.80 -8.71 11.61
N SER A 61 -5.34 -8.27 12.76
CA SER A 61 -6.68 -8.60 13.23
C SER A 61 -7.78 -8.23 12.23
N ASN A 62 -7.58 -7.12 11.51
CA ASN A 62 -8.52 -6.60 10.52
C ASN A 62 -7.92 -6.57 9.11
N GLN A 63 -6.78 -7.24 8.88
CA GLN A 63 -6.06 -7.28 7.61
C GLN A 63 -5.87 -5.88 6.99
N ARG A 64 -5.47 -4.90 7.81
CA ARG A 64 -5.39 -3.49 7.41
C ARG A 64 -3.94 -3.01 7.39
N LEU A 65 -3.58 -2.30 6.33
CA LEU A 65 -2.33 -1.56 6.18
C LEU A 65 -2.67 -0.06 6.09
N VAL A 66 -1.88 0.78 6.76
CA VAL A 66 -2.00 2.25 6.65
C VAL A 66 -0.72 2.79 6.03
N ILE A 67 -0.84 3.47 4.91
CA ILE A 67 0.26 4.13 4.21
C ILE A 67 0.34 5.62 4.56
N ALA A 68 1.54 6.18 4.48
CA ALA A 68 1.77 7.62 4.56
C ALA A 68 1.33 8.30 3.27
N LEU A 69 0.69 9.46 3.40
CA LEU A 69 0.43 10.30 2.24
C LEU A 69 1.73 10.96 1.76
N PRO A 70 1.91 11.12 0.45
CA PRO A 70 2.94 11.99 -0.07
C PRO A 70 2.65 13.45 0.33
N PRO A 71 3.67 14.33 0.37
CA PRO A 71 3.45 15.75 0.57
C PRO A 71 2.46 16.30 -0.45
N ILE A 72 1.44 17.03 0.02
CA ILE A 72 0.46 17.68 -0.85
C ILE A 72 0.88 19.14 -1.02
N ASP A 73 1.10 19.56 -2.26
CA ASP A 73 1.28 20.96 -2.58
C ASP A 73 -0.06 21.69 -2.46
N ALA A 74 -0.11 22.78 -1.70
CA ALA A 74 -1.36 23.50 -1.43
C ALA A 74 -2.08 24.03 -2.69
N SER A 75 -1.37 24.13 -3.81
CA SER A 75 -1.88 24.60 -5.10
C SER A 75 -2.40 23.49 -6.02
N THR A 76 -2.16 22.21 -5.72
CA THR A 76 -2.54 21.10 -6.60
C THR A 76 -3.14 19.92 -5.84
N CYS A 77 -4.13 19.25 -6.43
CA CYS A 77 -4.68 18.00 -5.93
C CYS A 77 -4.42 16.94 -7.00
N VAL A 78 -3.43 16.09 -6.76
CA VAL A 78 -3.02 15.03 -7.69
C VAL A 78 -3.20 13.69 -6.99
N ALA A 79 -3.91 12.77 -7.64
CA ALA A 79 -3.95 11.39 -7.20
C ALA A 79 -2.63 10.72 -7.58
N ALA A 80 -1.85 10.29 -6.58
CA ALA A 80 -0.55 9.69 -6.83
C ALA A 80 -0.66 8.34 -7.56
N ASP A 81 -1.70 7.54 -7.31
CA ASP A 81 -1.78 6.15 -7.83
C ASP A 81 -2.47 5.97 -9.20
N PHE A 82 -2.80 7.04 -9.93
CA PHE A 82 -3.42 6.91 -11.24
C PHE A 82 -2.37 6.86 -12.37
N PRO A 83 -2.16 5.69 -13.03
CA PRO A 83 -1.14 5.52 -14.08
C PRO A 83 -1.51 6.19 -15.41
N THR A 84 -2.75 6.62 -15.58
CA THR A 84 -3.24 7.31 -16.77
C THR A 84 -3.94 8.59 -16.33
N ASN A 85 -3.78 9.63 -17.15
CA ASN A 85 -4.46 10.92 -17.06
C ASN A 85 -5.99 10.76 -17.06
N GLY A 86 -6.56 10.23 -15.98
CA GLY A 86 -7.94 10.50 -15.62
C GLY A 86 -8.03 12.00 -15.35
N PRO A 87 -9.11 12.67 -15.79
CA PRO A 87 -9.20 14.11 -15.70
C PRO A 87 -8.89 14.53 -14.25
N PRO A 88 -8.11 15.60 -14.05
CA PRO A 88 -7.88 16.13 -12.70
C PRO A 88 -9.25 16.24 -12.04
N ALA A 89 -9.35 15.80 -10.79
CA ALA A 89 -10.53 15.99 -9.97
C ALA A 89 -10.72 17.49 -9.70
N GLN A 90 -11.12 18.24 -10.72
CA GLN A 90 -11.50 19.63 -10.67
C GLN A 90 -12.89 19.89 -11.25
N GLN A 91 -13.59 18.89 -11.79
CA GLN A 91 -14.99 19.08 -12.20
C GLN A 91 -15.99 18.52 -11.18
N LEU A 92 -15.94 19.03 -9.95
CA LEU A 92 -17.13 19.03 -9.09
C LEU A 92 -17.18 20.31 -8.22
N ARG A 93 -17.05 21.48 -8.87
CA ARG A 93 -17.34 22.79 -8.26
C ARG A 93 -18.40 23.56 -9.04
N SER A 94 -19.45 22.88 -9.49
CA SER A 94 -20.60 23.53 -10.13
C SER A 94 -21.97 23.11 -9.58
N LEU A 95 -22.09 22.79 -8.28
CA LEU A 95 -23.39 22.62 -7.61
C LEU A 95 -23.40 23.06 -6.13
N GLN A 96 -22.79 24.19 -5.76
CA GLN A 96 -23.06 24.82 -4.44
C GLN A 96 -23.26 26.35 -4.45
N HIS A 97 -23.40 27.00 -5.61
CA HIS A 97 -24.00 28.34 -5.69
C HIS A 97 -25.41 28.25 -6.26
N HIS A 98 -26.33 27.76 -5.42
CA HIS A 98 -27.75 28.11 -5.50
C HIS A 98 -28.07 28.96 -4.27
N GLN A 99 -27.66 30.22 -4.33
CA GLN A 99 -28.33 31.37 -3.73
C GLN A 99 -28.17 32.53 -4.70
#